data_AF-A0A7C7JVL0-F1
#
_entry.id   AF-A0A7C7JVL0-F1
#
_cell.length_a   1.000
_cell.length_b   1.000
_cell.length_c   1.000
_cell.angle_alpha   90.00
_cell.angle_beta   90.00
_cell.angle_gamma   90.00
#
_symmetry.space_group_name_H-M   'P 1'
#
loop_
_entity.id
_entity.type
_entity.pdbx_description
1 polymer ?
#
loop_
_entity_poly.entity_id
_entity_poly.type
_entity_poly.pdbx_seq_one_letter_code
_entity_poly.pdbx_strand_id
1 'polypeptide(L)' 'KLEADGLLDVEVKKVDNRLRKYYKLTEKGNKETVDKLNELQEYIKTMQILVNPNFSLE' A
#
# COMPACT_ATOMS: atom_id res chain seq x y z
N LYS A 1 8.42 9.47 -5.45
CA LYS A 1 7.91 8.30 -6.20
C LYS A 1 6.39 8.29 -6.18
N LEU A 2 5.72 8.04 -5.03
CA LEU A 2 4.24 8.04 -4.94
C LEU A 2 3.53 9.36 -5.34
N GLU A 3 4.12 10.51 -5.04
CA GLU A 3 3.63 11.83 -5.53
C GLU A 3 3.80 11.96 -7.05
N ALA A 4 4.92 11.46 -7.60
CA ALA A 4 5.19 11.47 -9.04
C ALA A 4 4.31 10.47 -9.82
N ASP A 5 3.89 9.38 -9.15
CA ASP A 5 2.98 8.37 -9.70
C ASP A 5 1.50 8.80 -9.60
N GLY A 6 1.22 9.97 -9.00
CA GLY A 6 -0.11 10.55 -8.84
C GLY A 6 -0.98 9.88 -7.78
N LEU A 7 -0.36 9.15 -6.84
CA LEU A 7 -1.07 8.42 -5.78
C LEU A 7 -1.31 9.26 -4.53
N LEU A 8 -0.58 10.36 -4.40
CA LEU A 8 -0.70 11.29 -3.27
C LEU A 8 -0.92 12.72 -3.77
N ASP A 9 -1.94 13.38 -3.21
CA ASP A 9 -2.09 14.83 -3.26
C ASP A 9 -1.26 15.44 -2.12
N VAL A 10 -0.57 16.54 -2.43
CA VAL A 10 0.29 17.24 -1.48
C VAL A 10 -0.19 18.66 -1.26
N GLU A 11 -0.57 18.95 -0.01
CA GLU A 11 -0.90 20.30 0.43
C GLU A 11 0.20 20.85 1.33
N VAL A 12 0.64 22.08 1.05
CA VAL A 12 1.61 22.78 1.90
C VAL A 12 0.88 23.79 2.77
N LYS A 13 0.91 23.61 4.08
CA LYS A 13 0.37 24.57 5.05
C LYS A 13 1.47 25.10 5.96
N LYS A 14 1.42 26.40 6.25
CA LYS A 14 2.28 27.04 7.25
C LYS A 14 1.63 26.85 8.62
N VAL A 15 2.27 26.09 9.49
CA VAL A 15 1.83 25.83 10.87
C VAL A 15 3.00 26.15 11.79
N ASP A 16 2.80 27.06 12.74
CA ASP A 16 3.82 27.50 13.71
C ASP A 16 5.15 27.90 13.07
N ASN A 17 5.07 28.77 12.07
CA ASN A 17 6.22 29.29 11.32
C ASN A 17 7.03 28.24 10.53
N ARG A 18 6.55 26.98 10.42
CA ARG A 18 7.14 25.94 9.58
C ARG A 18 6.18 25.50 8.47
N LEU A 19 6.70 25.35 7.25
CA LEU A 19 5.94 24.74 6.16
C LEU A 19 5.87 23.23 6.38
N ARG A 20 4.65 22.69 6.45
CA ARG A 20 4.37 21.26 6.56
C ARG A 20 3.72 20.79 5.27
N LYS A 21 4.21 19.67 4.73
CA LYS A 21 3.58 18.94 3.62
C LYS A 21 2.63 17.90 4.20
N TYR A 22 1.37 17.95 3.81
CA TYR A 22 0.36 16.95 4.13
C TYR A 22 0.12 16.11 2.89
N TYR A 23 0.20 14.79 3.04
CA TYR A 23 0.00 13.83 1.96
C TYR A 23 -1.36 13.18 2.16
N LYS A 24 -2.20 13.17 1.13
CA LYS A 24 -3.49 12.50 1.12
C LYS A 24 -3.55 11.54 -0.05
N LEU A 25 -4.12 10.35 0.14
CA LEU A 25 -4.35 9.43 -0.98
C LEU A 25 -5.33 10.05 -1.97
N THR A 26 -4.96 10.02 -3.24
CA THR A 26 -5.86 10.34 -4.35
C THR A 26 -6.85 9.21 -4.56
N GLU A 27 -7.90 9.41 -5.37
CA GLU A 27 -8.79 8.31 -5.75
C GLU A 27 -8.04 7.15 -6.42
N LYS A 28 -7.04 7.48 -7.24
CA LYS A 28 -6.13 6.51 -7.85
C LYS A 28 -5.30 5.78 -6.79
N GLY A 29 -4.74 6.53 -5.82
CA GLY A 29 -4.00 5.97 -4.69
C GLY A 29 -4.83 4.98 -3.87
N ASN A 30 -6.11 5.26 -3.64
CA ASN A 30 -7.01 4.34 -2.94
C ASN A 30 -7.27 3.05 -3.73
N LYS A 31 -7.51 3.14 -5.04
CA LYS A 31 -7.67 1.95 -5.90
C LYS A 31 -6.41 1.09 -5.90
N GLU A 32 -5.26 1.71 -6.09
CA GLU A 32 -3.98 1.00 -6.10
C GLU A 32 -3.65 0.37 -4.73
N THR A 33 -4.11 1.00 -3.63
CA THR A 33 -4.00 0.40 -2.30
C THR A 33 -4.80 -0.91 -2.19
N VAL A 34 -6.02 -0.95 -2.74
CA VAL A 34 -6.83 -2.18 -2.76
C VAL A 34 -6.14 -3.27 -3.58
N ASP A 35 -5.63 -2.93 -4.76
CA ASP A 35 -4.92 -3.89 -5.62
C ASP A 35 -3.67 -4.46 -4.92
N LYS A 36 -2.90 -3.60 -4.24
CA LYS A 36 -1.71 -4.01 -3.48
C LYS A 36 -2.05 -4.88 -2.27
N LEU A 37 -3.19 -4.64 -1.61
CA LEU A 37 -3.66 -5.48 -0.52
C LEU A 37 -4.08 -6.87 -1.02
N ASN A 38 -4.72 -6.95 -2.18
CA ASN A 38 -5.08 -8.23 -2.81
C ASN A 38 -3.81 -9.01 -3.19
N GLU A 39 -2.85 -8.35 -3.83
CA GLU A 39 -1.55 -8.94 -4.19
C GLU A 39 -0.80 -9.44 -2.94
N LEU A 40 -0.83 -8.68 -1.85
CA LEU A 40 -0.26 -9.10 -0.57
C LEU A 40 -0.97 -10.33 0.00
N GLN A 41 -2.29 -10.38 -0.08
CA GLN A 41 -3.06 -11.53 0.38
C GLN A 41 -2.71 -12.79 -0.42
N GLU A 42 -2.59 -12.68 -1.74
CA GLU A 42 -2.15 -13.78 -2.60
C GLU A 42 -0.72 -14.21 -2.27
N TYR A 43 0.19 -13.25 -2.09
CA TYR A 43 1.56 -13.53 -1.68
C TYR A 43 1.63 -14.28 -0.34
N ILE A 44 0.83 -13.87 0.65
CA ILE A 44 0.75 -14.55 1.94
C ILE A 44 0.23 -15.98 1.76
N LYS A 45 -0.79 -16.21 0.92
CA LYS A 45 -1.28 -17.57 0.63
C LYS A 45 -0.18 -18.45 0.00
N THR A 46 0.57 -17.90 -0.96
CA THR A 46 1.71 -18.61 -1.56
C THR A 46 2.75 -18.95 -0.50
N MET A 47 3.11 -18.00 0.36
CA MET A 47 4.05 -18.23 1.45
C MET A 47 3.55 -19.26 2.46
N GLN A 48 2.25 -19.29 2.76
CA GLN A 48 1.65 -20.30 3.64
C GLN A 48 1.78 -21.71 3.06
N ILE A 49 1.60 -21.89 1.76
CA ILE A 49 1.80 -23.18 1.07
C ILE A 49 3.27 -23.62 1.18
N LEU A 50 4.21 -22.69 1.02
CA LEU A 50 5.64 -22.98 1.09
C LEU A 50 6.13 -23.30 2.51
N VAL A 51 5.60 -22.61 3.52
CA VAL A 51 6.04 -22.72 4.92
C VAL A 51 5.31 -23.83 5.68
N ASN A 52 4.04 -24.09 5.35
CA ASN A 52 3.27 -25.19 5.90
C ASN A 52 2.67 -26.06 4.78
N PRO A 53 3.52 -26.75 4.00
CA PRO A 53 3.05 -27.70 3.00
C PRO A 53 2.31 -28.82 3.72
N ASN A 54 1.01 -28.94 3.49
CA ASN A 54 0.22 -30.03 4.03
C ASN A 54 0.55 -31.30 3.23
N PHE A 55 1.63 -31.98 3.62
CA PHE A 55 1.99 -33.30 3.12
C PHE A 55 1.12 -34.35 3.78
N SER A 56 -0.19 -34.32 3.55
CA SER A 56 -1.03 -35.49 3.82
C SER A 56 -0.72 -36.54 2.75
N LEU A 57 0.34 -37.31 2.98
CA LEU A 57 0.52 -38.63 2.42
C LEU A 57 -0.21 -39.61 3.35
N GLU A 58 -1.53 -39.71 3.20
CA GLU A 58 -2.36 -40.86 3.60
C GLU A 58 -3.79 -40.69 3.05
#